data_AF-N9Q880-F1
#
_entry.id   AF-N9Q880-F1
#
_cell.length_a   1.000
_cell.length_b   1.000
_cell.length_c   1.000
_cell.angle_alpha   90.00
_cell.angle_beta   90.00
_cell.angle_gamma   90.00
#
_symmetry.space_group_name_H-M   'P 1'
#
loop_
_entity.id
_entity.type
_entity.pdbx_description
1 polymer ?
#
loop_
_entity_poly.entity_id
_entity_poly.type
_entity_poly.pdbx_seq_one_letter_code
_entity_poly.pdbx_strand_id
1 'polypeptide(L)'
;MNLNLIDSKSKSILIFSNSAMILTILVHDADHIRQAYNCGFIIPGMLWLVNILVYLPNLYALKLSFQRKANAAQVTAIGSLSIAFLFAKVHLWKPFFPIWGMWNKTFFELNADAISWTILALTVLMGVFTAMASCWVMGRQSLQH
;
A
#
# COMPACT_ATOMS: atom_id res chain seq x y z
N MET A 1 -31.35 -3.63 13.39
CA MET A 1 -30.14 -2.96 12.88
C MET A 1 -29.17 -4.06 12.43
N ASN A 2 -28.68 -4.04 11.20
CA ASN A 2 -27.88 -5.16 10.67
C ASN A 2 -26.45 -5.03 11.21
N LEU A 3 -26.12 -5.79 12.26
CA LEU A 3 -24.87 -5.70 13.05
C LEU A 3 -23.58 -5.98 12.25
N ASN A 4 -23.72 -6.39 10.99
CA ASN A 4 -22.60 -6.75 10.10
C ASN A 4 -22.18 -5.64 9.14
N LEU A 5 -22.83 -4.46 9.19
CA LEU A 5 -22.61 -3.38 8.24
C LEU A 5 -22.04 -2.11 8.87
N ILE A 6 -21.02 -1.53 8.24
CA ILE A 6 -20.45 -0.23 8.65
C ILE A 6 -21.35 0.94 8.24
N ASP A 7 -21.32 2.01 9.03
CA ASP A 7 -22.05 3.26 8.73
C ASP A 7 -21.49 3.98 7.49
N SER A 8 -22.27 4.91 6.93
CA SER A 8 -21.93 5.59 5.67
C SER A 8 -20.67 6.46 5.77
N LYS A 9 -20.38 7.05 6.94
CA LYS A 9 -19.17 7.85 7.16
C LYS A 9 -17.95 6.93 7.17
N SER A 10 -18.04 5.84 7.92
CA SER A 10 -17.01 4.79 7.96
C SER A 10 -16.73 4.20 6.58
N LYS A 11 -17.78 3.88 5.79
CA LYS A 11 -17.64 3.46 4.39
C LYS A 11 -16.85 4.47 3.56
N SER A 12 -17.22 5.75 3.62
CA SER A 12 -16.63 6.79 2.78
C SER A 12 -15.15 6.99 3.08
N ILE A 13 -14.78 6.95 4.36
CA ILE A 13 -13.39 7.06 4.80
C ILE A 13 -12.58 5.85 4.29
N LEU A 14 -13.07 4.62 4.48
CA LEU A 14 -12.34 3.45 4.01
C LEU A 14 -12.19 3.42 2.49
N ILE A 15 -13.21 3.83 1.72
CA ILE A 15 -13.10 3.96 0.26
C ILE A 15 -12.02 4.98 -0.10
N PHE A 16 -12.09 6.18 0.46
CA PHE A 16 -11.13 7.24 0.18
C PHE A 16 -9.70 6.81 0.51
N SER A 17 -9.45 6.28 1.71
CA SER A 17 -8.12 5.90 2.15
C SER A 17 -7.54 4.74 1.33
N ASN A 18 -8.34 3.71 1.01
CA ASN A 18 -7.86 2.62 0.15
C ASN A 18 -7.59 3.08 -1.28
N SER A 19 -8.42 3.96 -1.84
CA SER A 19 -8.18 4.55 -3.16
C SER A 19 -6.92 5.41 -3.20
N ALA A 20 -6.69 6.23 -2.16
CA ALA A 20 -5.48 7.02 -2.02
C ALA A 20 -4.23 6.12 -1.93
N MET A 21 -4.29 5.04 -1.15
CA MET A 21 -3.19 4.08 -1.06
C MET A 21 -2.89 3.41 -2.41
N ILE A 22 -3.90 2.97 -3.14
CA ILE A 22 -3.74 2.38 -4.49
C ILE A 22 -3.08 3.37 -5.45
N LEU A 23 -3.50 4.64 -5.43
CA LEU A 23 -2.89 5.67 -6.26
C LEU A 23 -1.42 5.90 -5.90
N THR A 24 -1.09 5.90 -4.61
CA THR A 24 0.29 6.05 -4.16
C THR A 24 1.17 4.86 -4.57
N ILE A 25 0.66 3.63 -4.51
CA ILE A 25 1.35 2.44 -5.03
C ILE A 25 1.61 2.59 -6.54
N LEU A 26 0.63 3.07 -7.30
CA LEU A 26 0.78 3.32 -8.72
C LEU A 26 1.89 4.34 -9.02
N VAL A 27 1.97 5.42 -8.25
CA VAL A 27 3.04 6.43 -8.39
C VAL A 27 4.41 5.81 -8.06
N HIS A 28 4.48 4.97 -7.03
CA HIS A 28 5.71 4.23 -6.70
C HIS A 28 6.15 3.30 -7.83
N ASP A 29 5.23 2.53 -8.41
CA ASP A 29 5.57 1.62 -9.49
C ASP A 29 5.97 2.37 -10.78
N ALA A 30 5.38 3.54 -11.02
CA ALA A 30 5.82 4.43 -12.09
C ALA A 30 7.27 4.92 -11.88
N ASP A 31 7.69 5.16 -10.62
CA ASP A 31 9.08 5.47 -10.30
C ASP A 31 10.01 4.30 -10.60
N HIS A 32 9.58 3.05 -10.39
CA HIS A 32 10.36 1.88 -10.80
C HIS A 32 10.58 1.83 -12.31
N ILE A 33 9.58 2.17 -13.11
CA ILE A 33 9.72 2.27 -14.56
C ILE A 33 10.73 3.37 -14.91
N ARG A 34 10.65 4.54 -14.26
CA ARG A 34 11.59 5.66 -14.45
C ARG A 34 13.02 5.26 -14.11
N GLN A 35 13.24 4.63 -12.95
CA GLN A 35 14.55 4.14 -12.53
C GLN A 35 15.11 3.13 -13.53
N ALA A 36 14.30 2.15 -13.94
CA ALA A 36 14.70 1.11 -14.89
C ALA A 36 15.10 1.71 -16.25
N TYR A 37 14.32 2.66 -16.76
CA TYR A 37 14.65 3.39 -17.98
C TYR A 37 15.99 4.13 -17.87
N ASN A 38 16.19 4.86 -16.77
CA ASN A 38 17.41 5.67 -16.56
C ASN A 38 18.70 4.84 -16.45
N CYS A 39 18.61 3.58 -16.00
CA CYS A 39 19.78 2.69 -15.89
C CYS A 39 19.84 1.60 -16.97
N GLY A 40 18.95 1.65 -17.98
CA GLY A 40 18.91 0.65 -19.06
C GLY A 40 18.49 -0.75 -18.60
N PHE A 41 17.79 -0.87 -17.47
CA PHE A 41 17.29 -2.14 -16.95
C PHE A 41 15.95 -2.52 -17.60
N ILE A 42 15.84 -3.75 -18.09
CA ILE A 42 14.59 -4.31 -18.61
C ILE A 42 13.86 -5.04 -17.49
N ILE A 43 12.68 -4.56 -17.11
CA ILE A 43 11.87 -5.17 -16.04
C ILE A 43 11.36 -6.55 -16.50
N PRO A 44 11.77 -7.65 -15.85
CA PRO A 44 11.32 -8.99 -16.21
C PRO A 44 9.81 -9.18 -15.96
N GLY A 45 9.15 -10.03 -16.76
CA GLY A 45 7.72 -10.32 -16.64
C GLY A 45 7.28 -10.74 -15.23
N MET A 46 8.10 -11.53 -14.53
CA MET A 46 7.82 -11.94 -13.14
C MET A 46 7.75 -10.75 -12.18
N LEU A 47 8.57 -9.72 -12.40
CA LEU A 47 8.60 -8.55 -11.53
C LEU A 47 7.34 -7.69 -11.71
N TRP A 48 6.80 -7.62 -12.92
CA TRP A 48 5.48 -7.03 -13.17
C TRP A 48 4.38 -7.75 -12.39
N LEU A 49 4.41 -9.09 -12.35
CA LEU A 49 3.43 -9.86 -11.57
C LEU A 49 3.54 -9.56 -10.08
N VAL A 50 4.75 -9.51 -9.53
CA VAL A 50 4.96 -9.16 -8.12
C VAL A 50 4.45 -7.75 -7.81
N ASN A 51 4.67 -6.78 -8.69
CA ASN A 51 4.13 -5.43 -8.53
C ASN A 51 2.60 -5.43 -8.57
N ILE A 52 1.95 -6.22 -9.43
CA ILE A 52 0.47 -6.32 -9.44
C ILE A 52 -0.07 -6.88 -8.11
N LEU A 53 0.65 -7.82 -7.47
CA LEU A 53 0.20 -8.42 -6.22
C LEU A 53 0.12 -7.43 -5.06
N VAL A 54 0.94 -6.37 -5.06
CA VAL A 54 0.92 -5.38 -3.96
C VAL A 54 -0.36 -4.55 -3.89
N TYR A 55 -1.16 -4.54 -4.96
CA TYR A 55 -2.46 -3.85 -5.00
C TYR A 55 -3.58 -4.67 -4.32
N LEU A 56 -3.41 -5.98 -4.20
CA LEU A 56 -4.48 -6.89 -3.74
C LEU A 56 -5.02 -6.55 -2.35
N PRO A 57 -4.21 -6.21 -1.33
CA PRO A 57 -4.74 -5.90 0.00
C PRO A 57 -5.73 -4.72 -0.02
N ASN A 58 -5.38 -3.61 -0.67
CA ASN A 58 -6.25 -2.43 -0.72
C ASN A 58 -7.41 -2.61 -1.71
N LEU A 59 -7.26 -3.35 -2.81
CA LEU A 59 -8.37 -3.69 -3.69
C LEU A 59 -9.41 -4.56 -2.98
N TYR A 60 -8.95 -5.54 -2.20
CA TYR A 60 -9.81 -6.39 -1.40
C TYR A 60 -10.50 -5.60 -0.29
N ALA A 61 -9.76 -4.75 0.43
CA ALA A 61 -10.33 -3.85 1.43
C ALA A 61 -11.36 -2.87 0.83
N LEU A 62 -11.11 -2.36 -0.37
CA LEU A 62 -12.03 -1.49 -1.11
C LEU A 62 -13.32 -2.23 -1.47
N LYS A 63 -13.22 -3.47 -1.98
CA LYS A 63 -14.37 -4.36 -2.22
C LYS A 63 -15.21 -4.54 -0.95
N LEU A 64 -14.58 -4.87 0.18
CA LEU A 64 -15.28 -5.03 1.46
C LEU A 64 -15.94 -3.73 1.93
N SER A 65 -15.28 -2.59 1.70
CA SER A 65 -15.81 -1.26 2.03
C SER A 65 -17.05 -0.92 1.21
N PHE A 66 -17.05 -1.20 -0.10
CA PHE A 66 -18.24 -1.06 -0.95
C PHE A 66 -19.40 -1.95 -0.49
N GLN A 67 -19.10 -3.18 -0.07
CA GLN A 67 -20.06 -4.12 0.52
C GLN A 67 -20.44 -3.79 1.97
N ARG A 68 -19.86 -2.73 2.54
CA ARG A 68 -20.05 -2.27 3.92
C ARG A 68 -19.73 -3.32 4.98
N LYS A 69 -18.86 -4.30 4.71
CA LYS A 69 -18.58 -5.39 5.66
C LYS A 69 -17.92 -4.88 6.93
N ALA A 70 -18.33 -5.41 8.09
CA ALA A 70 -17.77 -5.02 9.40
C ALA A 70 -16.25 -5.18 9.51
N ASN A 71 -15.67 -6.19 8.84
CA ASN A 71 -14.22 -6.45 8.85
C ASN A 71 -13.42 -5.58 7.85
N ALA A 72 -14.06 -4.70 7.07
CA ALA A 72 -13.37 -3.87 6.08
C ALA A 72 -12.27 -3.00 6.70
N ALA A 73 -12.50 -2.48 7.91
CA ALA A 73 -11.53 -1.68 8.63
C ALA A 73 -10.31 -2.51 9.06
N GLN A 74 -10.53 -3.66 9.70
CA GLN A 74 -9.42 -4.54 10.09
C GLN A 74 -8.55 -4.95 8.89
N VAL A 75 -9.18 -5.31 7.76
CA VAL A 75 -8.46 -5.65 6.53
C VAL A 75 -7.68 -4.45 5.97
N THR A 76 -8.27 -3.26 5.97
CA THR A 76 -7.58 -2.01 5.56
C THR A 76 -6.36 -1.72 6.42
N ALA A 77 -6.48 -1.87 7.75
CA ALA A 77 -5.42 -1.58 8.70
C ALA A 77 -4.21 -2.52 8.52
N ILE A 78 -4.47 -3.83 8.52
CA ILE A 78 -3.43 -4.85 8.36
C ILE A 78 -2.78 -4.73 6.98
N GLY A 79 -3.58 -4.61 5.92
CA GLY A 79 -3.08 -4.51 4.55
C GLY A 79 -2.16 -3.29 4.36
N SER A 80 -2.62 -2.11 4.75
CA SER A 80 -1.88 -0.86 4.49
C SER A 80 -0.62 -0.74 5.35
N LEU A 81 -0.66 -1.21 6.60
CA LEU A 81 0.53 -1.25 7.45
C LEU A 81 1.56 -2.26 6.94
N SER A 82 1.10 -3.41 6.43
CA SER A 82 1.98 -4.41 5.80
C SER A 82 2.66 -3.84 4.56
N ILE A 83 1.93 -3.12 3.71
CA ILE A 83 2.51 -2.48 2.53
C ILE A 83 3.54 -1.42 2.92
N ALA A 84 3.22 -0.53 3.88
CA ALA A 84 4.17 0.47 4.37
C ALA A 84 5.48 -0.18 4.85
N PHE A 85 5.36 -1.24 5.66
CA PHE A 85 6.51 -1.98 6.15
C PHE A 85 7.30 -2.66 5.01
N LEU A 86 6.62 -3.35 4.09
CA LEU A 86 7.28 -4.10 3.03
C LEU A 86 7.99 -3.20 2.02
N PHE A 87 7.41 -2.05 1.68
CA PHE A 87 8.04 -1.07 0.79
C PHE A 87 9.28 -0.48 1.46
N ALA A 88 9.18 -0.09 2.74
CA ALA A 88 10.34 0.34 3.50
C ALA A 88 11.40 -0.77 3.57
N LYS A 89 11.00 -2.03 3.79
CA LYS A 89 11.91 -3.18 3.89
C LYS A 89 12.73 -3.38 2.63
N VAL A 90 12.06 -3.46 1.47
CA VAL A 90 12.72 -3.70 0.18
C VAL A 90 13.77 -2.62 -0.08
N HIS A 91 13.41 -1.36 0.14
CA HIS A 91 14.24 -0.23 -0.30
C HIS A 91 15.30 0.21 0.73
N LEU A 92 15.08 -0.01 2.03
CA LEU A 92 16.01 0.42 3.08
C LEU A 92 16.91 -0.72 3.58
N TRP A 93 16.41 -1.96 3.64
CA TRP A 93 17.11 -3.08 4.32
C TRP A 93 17.17 -4.37 3.50
N LYS A 94 17.12 -4.26 2.17
CA LYS A 94 17.05 -5.36 1.20
C LYS A 94 15.76 -6.19 1.32
N PRO A 95 15.29 -6.80 0.24
CA PRO A 95 14.14 -7.70 0.32
C PRO A 95 14.46 -8.98 1.09
N PHE A 96 13.42 -9.68 1.59
CA PHE A 96 13.57 -11.02 2.19
C PHE A 96 14.00 -12.08 1.16
N PHE A 97 13.55 -11.93 -0.09
CA PHE A 97 13.83 -12.86 -1.18
C PHE A 97 14.39 -12.09 -2.38
N PRO A 98 15.39 -12.62 -3.11
CA PRO A 98 16.09 -11.88 -4.17
C PRO A 98 15.33 -11.87 -5.52
N ILE A 99 14.02 -11.61 -5.51
CA ILE A 99 13.14 -11.66 -6.69
C ILE A 99 12.88 -10.28 -7.33
N TRP A 100 13.53 -9.22 -6.83
CA TRP A 100 13.20 -7.82 -7.15
C TRP A 100 14.13 -7.19 -8.19
N GLY A 101 14.89 -8.01 -8.93
CA GLY A 101 15.81 -7.51 -9.96
C GLY A 101 16.85 -6.54 -9.38
N MET A 102 16.96 -5.34 -9.96
CA MET A 102 17.89 -4.31 -9.45
C MET A 102 17.54 -3.84 -8.03
N TRP A 103 16.26 -3.88 -7.63
CA TRP A 103 15.79 -3.52 -6.29
C TRP A 103 16.04 -4.62 -5.23
N ASN A 104 16.80 -5.65 -5.58
CA ASN A 104 17.47 -6.49 -4.58
C ASN A 104 18.58 -5.71 -3.82
N LYS A 105 19.04 -4.59 -4.40
CA LYS A 105 19.89 -3.59 -3.75
C LYS A 105 19.02 -2.54 -3.05
N THR A 106 19.52 -2.03 -1.94
CA THR A 106 18.91 -0.89 -1.24
C THR A 106 18.98 0.40 -2.07
N PHE A 107 18.16 1.39 -1.73
CA PHE A 107 18.24 2.73 -2.33
C PHE A 107 19.61 3.39 -2.15
N PHE A 108 20.31 3.08 -1.05
CA PHE A 108 21.69 3.54 -0.85
C PHE A 108 22.64 2.93 -1.87
N GLU A 109 22.57 1.61 -2.08
CA GLU A 109 23.41 0.90 -3.06
C GLU A 109 23.04 1.24 -4.52
N LEU A 110 21.80 1.65 -4.77
CA LEU A 110 21.31 2.12 -6.07
C LEU A 110 21.61 3.59 -6.33
N ASN A 111 22.10 4.34 -5.34
CA ASN A 111 22.21 5.81 -5.38
C ASN A 111 20.89 6.46 -5.83
N ALA A 112 19.78 6.04 -5.21
CA ALA A 112 18.45 6.55 -5.53
C ALA A 112 18.39 8.07 -5.38
N ASP A 113 17.74 8.75 -6.33
CA ASP A 113 17.63 10.21 -6.35
C ASP A 113 16.54 10.72 -5.39
N ALA A 114 16.49 12.05 -5.23
CA ALA A 114 15.54 12.70 -4.34
C ALA A 114 14.06 12.39 -4.69
N ILE A 115 13.75 12.13 -5.97
CA ILE A 115 12.39 11.78 -6.41
C ILE A 115 12.03 10.41 -5.86
N SER A 116 12.89 9.41 -6.03
CA SER A 116 12.68 8.07 -5.50
C SER A 116 12.55 8.06 -3.97
N TRP A 117 13.41 8.82 -3.27
CA TRP A 117 13.31 8.98 -1.81
C TRP A 117 11.99 9.61 -1.36
N THR A 118 11.54 10.65 -2.06
CA THR A 118 10.27 11.33 -1.76
C THR A 118 9.09 10.38 -1.96
N ILE A 119 9.09 9.64 -3.07
CA ILE A 119 8.03 8.68 -3.38
C ILE A 119 7.99 7.56 -2.35
N LEU A 120 9.14 7.01 -1.94
CA LEU A 120 9.20 6.01 -0.87
C LEU A 120 8.61 6.55 0.45
N ALA A 121 9.03 7.75 0.87
CA ALA A 121 8.54 8.37 2.09
C ALA A 121 7.01 8.58 2.06
N LEU A 122 6.50 9.10 0.94
CA LEU A 122 5.06 9.30 0.73
C LEU A 122 4.29 7.97 0.76
N THR A 123 4.83 6.91 0.16
CA THR A 123 4.19 5.58 0.18
C THR A 123 4.13 4.99 1.59
N VAL A 124 5.21 5.09 2.36
CA VAL A 124 5.23 4.62 3.75
C VAL A 124 4.25 5.43 4.60
N LEU A 125 4.27 6.76 4.50
CA LEU A 125 3.36 7.63 5.23
C LEU A 125 1.90 7.37 4.86
N MET A 126 1.58 7.20 3.58
CA MET A 126 0.22 6.90 3.14
C MET A 126 -0.28 5.56 3.69
N GLY A 127 0.56 4.54 3.73
CA GLY A 127 0.18 3.25 4.33
C GLY A 127 -0.10 3.37 5.83
N VAL A 128 0.70 4.16 6.56
CA VAL A 128 0.47 4.47 7.98
C VAL A 128 -0.82 5.28 8.17
N PHE A 129 -1.03 6.36 7.41
CA PHE A 129 -2.25 7.17 7.52
C PHE A 129 -3.51 6.39 7.16
N THR A 130 -3.44 5.50 6.16
CA THR A 130 -4.53 4.61 5.80
C THR A 130 -4.85 3.65 6.95
N ALA A 131 -3.83 3.09 7.60
CA ALA A 131 -4.02 2.25 8.78
C ALA A 131 -4.62 3.03 9.96
N MET A 132 -4.15 4.25 10.22
CA MET A 132 -4.70 5.12 11.28
C MET A 132 -6.18 5.48 11.04
N ALA A 133 -6.53 5.87 9.80
CA ALA A 133 -7.91 6.14 9.42
C ALA A 133 -8.80 4.91 9.66
N SER A 134 -8.25 3.73 9.40
CA SER A 134 -8.96 2.47 9.65
C SER A 134 -9.13 2.16 11.13
N CYS A 135 -8.10 2.37 11.96
CA CYS A 135 -8.19 2.22 13.41
C CYS A 135 -9.25 3.17 14.01
N TRP A 136 -9.36 4.39 13.48
CA TRP A 136 -10.42 5.32 13.87
C TRP A 136 -11.81 4.78 13.50
N VAL A 137 -11.97 4.16 12.31
CA VAL A 137 -13.22 3.49 11.92
C VAL A 137 -13.55 2.34 12.88
N MET A 138 -12.56 1.51 13.24
CA MET A 138 -12.76 0.43 14.21
C MET A 138 -13.23 0.96 15.56
N GLY A 139 -12.63 2.04 16.07
CA GLY A 139 -13.05 2.68 17.31
C GLY A 139 -14.47 3.26 17.26
N ARG A 140 -14.94 3.67 16.07
CA ARG A 140 -16.35 4.06 15.90
C ARG A 140 -17.31 2.89 15.89
N GLN A 141 -16.92 1.78 15.28
CA GLN A 141 -17.73 0.56 15.28
C GLN A 141 -17.92 0.06 16.71
N SER A 142 -16.88 0.11 17.55
CA SER A 142 -16.98 -0.33 18.96
C SER A 142 -17.91 0.52 19.82
N LEU A 143 -18.16 1.79 19.44
CA LEU A 143 -19.10 2.68 20.15
C LEU A 143 -20.56 2.50 19.69
N GLN A 144 -20.79 1.74 18.61
CA GLN A 144 -22.12 1.41 18.09
C GLN A 144 -22.64 0.06 18.62
N HIS A 145 -21.81 -0.64 19.40
CA HIS A 145 -22.12 -1.88 20.12
C HIS A 145 -22.35 -1.57 21.60
#